data_AF-A0A2D6MH36-F1
#
_entry.id   AF-A0A2D6MH36-F1
#
_cell.length_a   1.000
_cell.length_b   1.000
_cell.length_c   1.000
_cell.angle_alpha   90.00
_cell.angle_beta   90.00
_cell.angle_gamma   90.00
#
_symmetry.space_group_name_H-M   'P 1'
#
loop_
_entity.id
_entity.type
_entity.pdbx_description
1 polymer ?
#
loop_
_entity_poly.entity_id
_entity_poly.type
_entity_poly.pdbx_seq_one_letter_code
_entity_poly.pdbx_strand_id
1 'polypeptide(L)'
;MLIIICFMVFFLGFYAGSYIRGIAIGRQDWCLFRWDKTVFGYRPITFGTMLHRNDKLVMGLHFNTDGLPEEGLKYTEDIYQ
;
A
#
# COMPACT_ATOMS: atom_id res chain seq x y z
N MET A 1 -31.05 31.60 11.75
CA MET A 1 -29.75 31.42 12.45
C MET A 1 -29.35 29.94 12.55
N LEU A 2 -30.23 29.07 13.08
CA LEU A 2 -29.97 27.62 13.21
C LEU A 2 -29.52 26.95 11.89
N ILE A 3 -30.21 27.25 10.78
CA ILE A 3 -29.88 26.69 9.46
C ILE A 3 -28.44 27.02 9.03
N ILE A 4 -28.01 28.27 9.25
CA ILE A 4 -26.65 28.71 8.90
C ILE A 4 -25.62 27.96 9.74
N ILE A 5 -25.89 27.80 11.04
CA ILE A 5 -25.02 27.03 11.94
C ILE A 5 -24.92 25.57 11.48
N CYS A 6 -26.03 24.94 11.11
CA CYS A 6 -26.02 23.56 10.59
C CYS A 6 -25.20 23.42 9.30
N PHE A 7 -25.33 24.37 8.36
CA PHE A 7 -24.52 24.36 7.14
C PHE A 7 -23.03 24.54 7.45
N MET A 8 -22.67 25.47 8.35
CA MET A 8 -21.27 25.64 8.73
C MET A 8 -20.67 24.38 9.35
N VAL A 9 -21.38 23.73 10.27
CA VAL A 9 -20.93 22.47 10.88
C VAL A 9 -20.78 21.36 9.83
N PHE A 10 -21.72 21.26 8.89
CA PHE A 10 -21.65 20.28 7.80
C PHE A 10 -20.41 20.50 6.92
N PHE A 11 -20.16 21.74 6.47
CA PHE A 11 -19.00 22.03 5.63
C PHE A 11 -17.68 21.81 6.37
N LEU A 12 -17.61 22.14 7.66
CA LEU A 12 -16.41 21.92 8.47
C LEU A 12 -16.11 20.42 8.62
N GLY A 13 -17.14 19.62 8.92
CA GLY A 13 -17.03 18.17 9.00
C GLY A 13 -16.65 17.53 7.66
N PHE A 14 -17.25 17.99 6.57
CA PHE A 14 -16.93 17.53 5.22
C PHE A 14 -15.47 17.85 4.84
N TYR A 15 -15.01 19.07 5.10
CA TYR A 15 -13.64 19.49 4.83
C TYR A 15 -12.63 18.68 5.66
N ALA A 16 -12.88 18.53 6.97
CA ALA A 16 -12.03 17.75 7.84
C ALA A 16 -11.96 16.27 7.42
N GLY A 17 -13.10 15.65 7.10
CA GLY A 17 -13.16 14.27 6.62
C GLY A 17 -12.42 14.06 5.30
N SER A 18 -12.56 14.99 4.35
CA SER A 18 -11.83 14.97 3.08
C SER A 18 -10.33 15.11 3.28
N TYR A 19 -9.90 16.02 4.16
CA TYR A 19 -8.49 16.24 4.49
C TYR A 19 -7.86 14.99 5.12
N ILE A 20 -8.54 14.37 6.09
CA ILE A 20 -8.08 13.13 6.73
C ILE A 20 -7.97 12.01 5.69
N ARG A 21 -8.97 11.84 4.83
CA ARG A 21 -8.93 10.85 3.75
C ARG A 21 -7.75 11.07 2.80
N GLY A 22 -7.51 12.33 2.42
CA GLY A 22 -6.40 12.70 1.54
C GLY A 22 -5.04 12.39 2.15
N ILE A 23 -4.86 12.64 3.44
CA ILE A 23 -3.61 12.33 4.15
C ILE A 23 -3.46 10.83 4.38
N ALA A 24 -4.50 10.16 4.88
CA ALA A 24 -4.42 8.77 5.30
C ALA A 24 -4.32 7.80 4.11
N ILE A 25 -5.00 8.07 3.01
CA ILE A 25 -5.09 7.15 1.86
C ILE A 25 -4.29 7.68 0.66
N GLY A 26 -4.28 9.00 0.45
CA GLY A 26 -3.63 9.61 -0.72
C GLY A 26 -2.11 9.70 -0.62
N ARG A 27 -1.55 9.68 0.60
CA ARG A 27 -0.08 9.68 0.84
C ARG A 27 0.49 8.28 1.07
N GLN A 28 -0.34 7.25 0.95
CA GLN A 28 0.14 5.89 0.98
C GLN A 28 0.81 5.58 -0.35
N ASP A 29 2.10 5.26 -0.31
CA ASP A 29 2.83 4.83 -1.49
C ASP A 29 2.32 3.44 -1.92
N TRP A 30 1.60 3.40 -3.03
CA TRP A 30 1.10 2.15 -3.60
C TRP A 30 2.16 1.56 -4.53
N CYS A 31 2.47 0.29 -4.34
CA CYS A 31 3.34 -0.47 -5.24
C CYS A 31 2.56 -1.60 -5.91
N LEU A 32 2.88 -1.84 -7.18
CA LEU A 32 2.34 -2.94 -7.95
C LEU A 32 3.36 -4.08 -7.97
N PHE A 33 2.91 -5.29 -7.66
CA PHE A 33 3.74 -6.48 -7.66
C PHE A 33 3.23 -7.48 -8.71
N ARG A 34 4.15 -8.13 -9.43
CA ARG A 34 3.86 -9.20 -10.38
C ARG A 34 4.36 -10.53 -9.84
N TRP A 35 3.56 -11.57 -10.03
CA TRP A 35 3.97 -12.94 -9.74
C TRP A 35 5.12 -13.36 -10.65
N ASP A 36 6.24 -13.76 -10.06
CA ASP A 36 7.41 -14.29 -10.74
C ASP A 36 7.52 -15.80 -10.46
N LYS A 37 7.47 -16.60 -11.53
CA LYS A 37 7.58 -18.06 -11.44
C LYS A 37 8.98 -18.54 -11.05
N THR A 38 10.02 -17.72 -11.28
CA THR A 38 11.41 -18.10 -11.00
C THR A 38 11.74 -18.08 -9.51
N VAL A 39 11.11 -17.17 -8.76
CA VAL A 39 11.31 -16.98 -7.31
C VAL A 39 10.13 -17.50 -6.50
N PHE A 40 9.09 -17.98 -7.18
CA PHE A 40 7.85 -18.43 -6.56
C PHE A 40 7.23 -17.38 -5.63
N GLY A 41 7.21 -16.12 -6.07
CA GLY A 41 6.81 -14.98 -5.25
C GLY A 41 6.43 -13.74 -6.05
N TYR A 42 5.98 -12.69 -5.34
CA TYR A 42 5.63 -11.40 -5.93
C TYR A 42 6.84 -10.46 -5.95
N ARG A 43 7.11 -9.82 -7.08
CA ARG A 43 8.18 -8.83 -7.25
C ARG A 43 7.63 -7.46 -7.63
N PRO A 44 8.24 -6.37 -7.13
CA PRO A 44 7.82 -5.02 -7.48
C PRO A 44 8.01 -4.76 -8.97
N ILE A 45 7.06 -4.05 -9.57
CA ILE A 45 7.09 -3.69 -10.98
C ILE A 45 7.66 -2.28 -11.09
N THR A 46 8.72 -2.15 -11.88
CA THR A 46 9.31 -0.84 -12.18
C THR A 46 8.54 -0.12 -13.28
N PHE A 47 8.58 1.21 -13.26
CA PHE A 47 8.02 2.02 -14.33
C PHE A 47 8.61 1.62 -15.69
N GLY A 48 7.74 1.52 -16.70
CA GLY A 48 8.12 1.08 -18.05
C GLY A 48 8.01 -0.44 -18.29
N THR A 49 7.72 -1.24 -17.26
CA THR A 49 7.44 -2.66 -17.45
C THR A 49 6.13 -2.85 -18.23
N MET A 50 6.17 -3.60 -19.33
CA MET A 50 4.97 -3.98 -20.07
C MET A 50 4.18 -5.05 -19.30
N LEU A 51 2.87 -4.81 -19.14
CA LEU A 51 1.94 -5.73 -18.50
C LEU A 51 1.12 -6.47 -19.55
N HIS A 52 0.95 -7.77 -19.36
CA HIS A 52 0.13 -8.60 -20.25
C HIS A 52 -1.16 -9.04 -19.56
N ARG A 53 -2.18 -9.36 -20.36
CA ARG A 53 -3.53 -9.72 -19.88
C ARG A 53 -3.55 -10.88 -18.87
N ASN A 54 -2.57 -11.79 -18.96
CA ASN A 54 -2.50 -12.98 -18.12
C ASN A 54 -1.51 -12.85 -16.95
N ASP A 55 -0.96 -11.65 -16.72
CA ASP A 55 -0.09 -11.40 -15.58
C ASP A 55 -0.90 -11.42 -14.29
N LYS A 56 -0.39 -12.16 -13.28
CA LYS A 56 -0.96 -12.12 -11.94
C LYS A 56 -0.34 -10.95 -11.19
N LEU A 57 -1.17 -9.96 -10.89
CA LEU A 57 -0.76 -8.70 -10.28
C LEU A 57 -1.44 -8.54 -8.92
N VAL A 58 -0.70 -8.01 -7.95
CA VAL A 58 -1.21 -7.62 -6.64
C VAL A 58 -0.78 -6.19 -6.37
N MET A 59 -1.70 -5.38 -5.88
CA MET A 59 -1.41 -4.03 -5.41
C MET A 59 -1.21 -4.10 -3.89
N GLY A 60 -0.12 -3.53 -3.42
CA GLY A 60 0.23 -3.49 -2.01
C GLY A 60 0.64 -2.09 -1.58
N LEU A 61 0.64 -1.87 -0.28
CA LEU A 61 1.26 -0.70 0.32
C LEU A 61 2.77 -0.90 0.35
N HIS A 62 3.51 0.11 -0.09
CA HIS A 62 4.95 0.14 0.06
C HIS A 62 5.25 0.31 1.55
N PHE A 63 5.78 -0.75 2.16
CA PHE A 63 6.31 -0.67 3.50
C PHE A 63 7.78 -0.26 3.41
N ASN A 64 8.15 0.79 4.13
CA ASN A 64 9.55 1.08 4.35
C ASN A 64 10.16 -0.09 5.14
N THR A 65 11.06 -0.83 4.49
CA THR A 65 11.77 -1.97 5.06
C THR A 65 13.16 -1.60 5.57
N ASP A 66 13.56 -0.32 5.57
CA ASP A 66 14.89 0.15 5.99
C ASP A 66 15.19 -0.17 7.46
N GLY A 67 14.16 -0.43 8.27
CA GLY A 67 14.27 -0.87 9.66
C GLY A 67 14.11 -2.37 9.88
N LEU A 68 13.88 -3.17 8.83
CA LEU A 68 13.81 -4.62 8.94
C LEU A 68 15.21 -5.22 8.85
N PRO A 69 15.53 -6.25 9.64
CA PRO A 69 16.82 -6.93 9.52
C PRO A 69 16.99 -7.45 8.08
N GLU A 70 18.17 -7.24 7.49
CA GLU A 70 18.49 -7.66 6.11
C GLU A 70 18.29 -9.17 5.88
N GLU A 71 18.36 -9.94 6.97
CA GLU A 71 18.01 -11.35 7.02
C GLU A 71 16.55 -11.48 7.46
N GLY A 72 15.63 -11.41 6.49
CA GLY A 72 14.34 -12.06 6.68
C GLY A 72 14.62 -13.50 7.11
N LEU A 73 14.04 -13.92 8.25
CA LEU A 73 14.20 -15.25 8.84
C LEU A 73 14.39 -16.29 7.74
N LYS A 74 15.64 -16.69 7.48
CA LYS A 74 15.87 -17.95 6.78
C LYS A 74 15.18 -18.98 7.65
N TYR A 75 14.27 -19.75 7.07
CA TYR A 75 13.94 -21.05 7.63
C TYR A 75 15.23 -21.88 7.53
N THR A 76 16.19 -21.61 8.41
CA THR A 76 17.40 -22.41 8.52
C THR A 76 16.93 -23.75 9.03
N GLU A 77 17.26 -24.78 8.26
CA GLU A 77 16.87 -26.18 8.42
C GLU A 77 17.49 -26.85 9.67
N ASP A 78 17.70 -26.10 10.76
CA ASP A 78 18.41 -26.56 11.96
C ASP A 78 17.45 -27.10 13.05
N ILE A 79 16.17 -27.35 12.72
CA ILE A 79 15.20 -27.96 13.66
C ILE A 79 15.24 -29.51 13.60
N TYR A 80 16.10 -30.10 12.75
CA TYR A 80 16.30 -31.55 12.66
C TYR A 80 17.78 -31.97 12.74
N GLN A 81 18.48 -31.56 13.80
CA GLN A 81 19.66 -32.28 14.30
C GLN A 81 19.49 -32.62 15.78
#